data_AF-A0A7S3BR63-F1
#
_entry.id   AF-A0A7S3BR63-F1
#
_cell.length_a   1.000
_cell.length_b   1.000
_cell.length_c   1.000
_cell.angle_alpha   90.00
_cell.angle_beta   90.00
_cell.angle_gamma   90.00
#
_symmetry.space_group_name_H-M   'P 1'
#
loop_
_entity.id
_entity.type
_entity.pdbx_description
1 polymer ?
#
loop_
_entity_poly.entity_id
_entity_poly.type
_entity_poly.pdbx_seq_one_letter_code
_entity_poly.pdbx_strand_id
1 'polypeptide(L)'
;SRAVRAAPGWDSDGRAGARCWQRWTSARAHPGLAAMSELAAEYAEFLGDLTSNNKGLINSLTMVAGENAADAGAVAGALEAHLSRCAAEHRLPALYLLDSIAKNVGGAYLPLFSSS
;
A
#
# COMPACT_ATOMS: atom_id res chain seq x y z
N SER A 1 -7.75 -22.11 -13.40
CA SER A 1 -8.45 -21.73 -12.16
C SER A 1 -7.42 -21.43 -11.08
N ARG A 2 -7.18 -20.15 -10.77
CA ARG A 2 -6.27 -19.76 -9.67
C ARG A 2 -7.16 -19.20 -8.55
N ALA A 3 -7.13 -19.85 -7.39
CA ALA A 3 -8.00 -19.55 -6.27
C ALA A 3 -7.77 -18.13 -5.75
N VAL A 4 -8.80 -17.28 -5.82
CA VAL A 4 -8.89 -16.09 -4.97
C VAL A 4 -8.95 -16.60 -3.53
N ARG A 5 -7.87 -16.41 -2.77
CA ARG A 5 -7.90 -16.64 -1.32
C ARG A 5 -8.89 -15.64 -0.74
N ALA A 6 -9.85 -16.14 0.06
CA ALA A 6 -10.82 -15.31 0.74
C ALA A 6 -10.13 -14.29 1.67
N ALA A 7 -10.71 -13.09 1.81
CA ALA A 7 -10.25 -12.09 2.77
C ALA A 7 -10.23 -12.69 4.19
N PRO A 8 -9.14 -12.54 4.97
CA PRO A 8 -9.22 -12.81 6.41
C PRO A 8 -10.26 -11.86 7.02
N GLY A 9 -11.10 -12.34 7.95
CA GLY A 9 -12.17 -11.53 8.55
C GLY A 9 -11.61 -10.39 9.41
N TRP A 10 -12.06 -9.16 9.14
CA TRP A 10 -11.68 -7.96 9.91
C TRP A 10 -12.87 -7.39 10.68
N ASP A 11 -12.65 -7.05 11.95
CA ASP A 11 -13.55 -6.32 12.86
C ASP A 11 -12.78 -5.06 13.36
N SER A 12 -13.31 -3.87 13.68
CA SER A 12 -14.69 -3.40 13.93
C SER A 12 -15.02 -2.07 13.19
N ASP A 13 -14.19 -1.58 12.27
CA ASP A 13 -14.45 -0.33 11.49
C ASP A 13 -14.49 -0.58 9.96
N GLY A 14 -14.86 -1.81 9.58
CA GLY A 14 -14.54 -2.51 8.33
C GLY A 14 -15.02 -1.96 6.98
N ARG A 15 -15.36 -0.67 6.83
CA ARG A 15 -15.82 -0.13 5.53
C ARG A 15 -14.73 0.51 4.67
N ALA A 16 -13.77 1.22 5.27
CA ALA A 16 -12.72 1.89 4.49
C ALA A 16 -11.67 0.90 3.96
N GLY A 17 -11.19 0.00 4.82
CA GLY A 17 -10.22 -1.04 4.44
C GLY A 17 -10.79 -2.09 3.48
N ALA A 18 -12.09 -2.41 3.60
CA ALA A 18 -12.74 -3.36 2.70
C ALA A 18 -12.80 -2.87 1.25
N ARG A 19 -13.09 -1.58 1.01
CA ARG A 19 -13.10 -1.02 -0.34
C ARG A 19 -11.72 -1.00 -0.98
N CYS A 20 -10.71 -0.62 -0.19
CA CYS A 20 -9.31 -0.65 -0.62
C CYS A 20 -8.88 -2.07 -1.00
N TRP A 21 -9.23 -3.05 -0.17
CA TRP A 21 -8.94 -4.45 -0.44
C TRP A 21 -9.70 -5.02 -1.64
N GLN A 22 -11.00 -4.71 -1.78
CA GLN A 22 -11.74 -5.16 -2.96
C GLN A 22 -11.14 -4.61 -4.25
N ARG A 23 -10.85 -3.31 -4.30
CA ARG A 23 -10.18 -2.69 -5.44
C ARG A 23 -8.80 -3.30 -5.69
N TRP A 24 -8.04 -3.63 -4.63
CA TRP A 24 -6.75 -4.33 -4.74
C TRP A 24 -6.89 -5.73 -5.35
N THR A 25 -7.91 -6.48 -4.93
CA THR A 25 -8.17 -7.80 -5.50
C THR A 25 -8.68 -7.75 -6.93
N SER A 26 -9.43 -6.71 -7.30
CA SER A 26 -9.97 -6.54 -8.65
C SER A 26 -8.97 -5.97 -9.64
N ALA A 27 -8.04 -5.12 -9.20
CA ALA A 27 -7.05 -4.48 -10.07
C ALA A 27 -5.96 -5.43 -10.58
N ARG A 28 -5.71 -6.56 -9.90
CA ARG A 28 -4.82 -7.68 -10.35
C ARG A 28 -5.23 -8.35 -11.69
N ALA A 29 -6.19 -7.80 -12.43
CA ALA A 29 -6.76 -8.35 -13.67
C ALA A 29 -6.47 -7.53 -14.94
N HIS A 30 -5.49 -6.62 -14.98
CA HIS A 30 -5.22 -5.75 -16.14
C HIS A 30 -3.94 -6.10 -16.91
N PRO A 31 -4.02 -6.82 -18.04
CA PRO A 31 -2.86 -7.01 -18.90
C PRO A 31 -2.62 -5.74 -19.72
N GLY A 32 -1.63 -4.94 -19.31
CA GLY A 32 -0.96 -4.01 -20.22
C GLY A 32 -0.81 -2.58 -19.68
N LEU A 33 0.36 -2.29 -19.10
CA LEU A 33 1.14 -1.09 -19.43
C LEU A 33 2.61 -1.33 -19.01
N ALA A 34 3.54 -0.98 -19.88
CA ALA A 34 4.93 -1.39 -19.80
C ALA A 34 5.76 -0.66 -18.70
N ALA A 35 6.63 -1.43 -18.04
CA ALA A 35 7.93 -1.07 -17.46
C ALA A 35 8.06 -0.23 -16.16
N MET A 36 6.98 0.06 -15.43
CA MET A 36 7.07 0.37 -13.99
C MET A 36 6.12 -0.57 -13.26
N SER A 37 6.61 -1.25 -12.22
CA SER A 37 5.91 -2.34 -11.53
C SER A 37 4.41 -2.07 -11.41
N GLU A 38 3.57 -2.95 -11.97
CA GLU A 38 2.10 -2.84 -11.91
C GLU A 38 1.62 -2.64 -10.47
N LEU A 39 2.29 -3.33 -9.54
CA LEU A 39 2.15 -3.16 -8.10
C LEU A 39 2.36 -1.71 -7.64
N ALA A 40 3.39 -1.03 -8.14
CA ALA A 40 3.68 0.37 -7.79
C ALA A 40 2.58 1.33 -8.28
N ALA A 41 2.07 1.12 -9.50
CA ALA A 41 1.00 1.95 -10.04
C ALA A 41 -0.30 1.78 -9.26
N GLU A 42 -0.66 0.53 -8.97
CA GLU A 42 -1.82 0.19 -8.15
C GLU A 42 -1.69 0.75 -6.73
N TYR A 43 -0.53 0.55 -6.09
CA TYR A 43 -0.25 1.08 -4.76
C TYR A 43 -0.31 2.61 -4.73
N ALA A 44 0.17 3.28 -5.78
CA ALA A 44 0.10 4.74 -5.91
C ALA A 44 -1.33 5.26 -6.02
N GLU A 45 -2.25 4.54 -6.69
CA GLU A 45 -3.67 4.91 -6.69
C GLU A 45 -4.26 4.88 -5.28
N PHE A 46 -3.94 3.84 -4.49
CA PHE A 46 -4.41 3.72 -3.11
C PHE A 46 -3.80 4.78 -2.18
N LEU A 47 -2.55 5.15 -2.41
CA LEU A 47 -1.92 6.27 -1.71
C LEU A 47 -2.63 7.60 -2.02
N GLY A 48 -3.24 7.75 -3.20
CA GLY A 48 -4.07 8.91 -3.54
C GLY A 48 -5.28 9.08 -2.63
N ASP A 49 -5.83 7.98 -2.09
CA ASP A 49 -6.94 8.01 -1.14
C ASP A 49 -6.49 8.30 0.30
N LEU A 50 -5.17 8.27 0.58
CA LEU A 50 -4.59 8.51 1.91
C LEU A 50 -4.39 10.00 2.17
N THR A 51 -5.48 10.76 2.14
CA THR A 51 -5.46 12.23 2.36
C THR A 51 -5.52 12.62 3.83
N SER A 52 -5.96 11.72 4.70
CA SER A 52 -6.14 11.93 6.14
C SER A 52 -5.61 10.73 6.92
N ASN A 53 -5.40 10.87 8.24
CA ASN A 53 -4.93 9.80 9.11
C ASN A 53 -6.00 8.70 9.30
N ASN A 54 -6.22 7.91 8.25
CA ASN A 54 -7.21 6.85 8.19
C ASN A 54 -6.56 5.53 8.57
N LYS A 55 -6.70 5.14 9.84
CA LYS A 55 -6.13 3.89 10.37
C LYS A 55 -6.55 2.65 9.57
N GLY A 56 -7.78 2.61 9.06
CA GLY A 56 -8.27 1.51 8.23
C GLY A 56 -7.49 1.39 6.91
N LEU A 57 -7.30 2.52 6.22
CA LEU A 57 -6.54 2.56 4.98
C LEU A 57 -5.04 2.30 5.20
N ILE A 58 -4.45 2.84 6.26
CA ILE A 58 -3.05 2.58 6.66
C ILE A 58 -2.85 1.08 6.90
N ASN A 59 -3.75 0.43 7.65
CA ASN A 59 -3.66 -1.01 7.90
C ASN A 59 -3.80 -1.83 6.60
N SER A 60 -4.71 -1.45 5.70
CA SER A 60 -4.88 -2.12 4.40
C SER A 60 -3.62 -1.99 3.54
N LEU A 61 -3.08 -0.79 3.41
CA LEU A 61 -1.84 -0.53 2.67
C LEU A 61 -0.63 -1.24 3.29
N THR A 62 -0.59 -1.36 4.63
CA THR A 62 0.44 -2.13 5.35
C THR A 62 0.33 -3.63 5.04
N MET A 63 -0.89 -4.18 5.01
CA MET A 63 -1.09 -5.59 4.65
C MET A 63 -0.67 -5.85 3.20
N VAL A 64 -1.07 -4.99 2.28
CA VAL A 64 -0.67 -5.08 0.87
C VAL A 64 0.86 -5.07 0.74
N ALA A 65 1.55 -4.19 1.48
CA ALA A 65 3.01 -4.17 1.51
C ALA A 65 3.60 -5.50 2.03
N GLY A 66 2.98 -6.09 3.06
CA GLY A 66 3.37 -7.41 3.60
C GLY A 66 3.17 -8.56 2.61
N GLU A 67 2.03 -8.59 1.91
CA GLU A 67 1.72 -9.63 0.91
C GLU A 67 2.66 -9.59 -0.30
N ASN A 68 3.20 -8.42 -0.62
CA ASN A 68 4.07 -8.19 -1.78
C ASN A 68 5.49 -7.79 -1.36
N ALA A 69 5.96 -8.30 -0.22
CA ALA A 69 7.32 -8.02 0.28
C ALA A 69 8.44 -8.49 -0.69
N ALA A 70 8.14 -9.42 -1.60
CA ALA A 70 9.06 -9.80 -2.69
C ALA A 70 9.34 -8.64 -3.66
N ASP A 71 8.39 -7.73 -3.82
CA ASP A 71 8.45 -6.54 -4.66
C ASP A 71 8.52 -5.25 -3.81
N ALA A 72 9.16 -5.32 -2.63
CA ALA A 72 9.21 -4.21 -1.68
C ALA A 72 9.73 -2.90 -2.29
N GLY A 73 10.64 -2.97 -3.27
CA GLY A 73 11.14 -1.79 -3.99
C GLY A 73 10.05 -1.04 -4.77
N ALA A 74 9.06 -1.74 -5.32
CA ALA A 74 7.94 -1.12 -6.02
C ALA A 74 7.02 -0.35 -5.05
N VAL A 75 6.73 -0.95 -3.89
CA VAL A 75 5.92 -0.33 -2.82
C VAL A 75 6.65 0.87 -2.20
N ALA A 76 7.93 0.70 -1.86
CA ALA A 76 8.75 1.76 -1.27
C ALA A 76 8.87 2.95 -2.23
N GLY A 77 9.19 2.70 -3.50
CA GLY A 77 9.29 3.76 -4.51
C GLY A 77 7.97 4.48 -4.76
N ALA A 78 6.83 3.77 -4.73
CA ALA A 78 5.51 4.40 -4.84
C ALA A 78 5.22 5.32 -3.63
N LEU A 79 5.59 4.90 -2.43
CA LEU A 79 5.40 5.67 -1.20
C LEU A 79 6.32 6.91 -1.17
N GLU A 80 7.58 6.78 -1.55
CA GLU A 80 8.53 7.90 -1.70
C GLU A 80 8.06 8.91 -2.75
N ALA A 81 7.60 8.41 -3.90
CA ALA A 81 7.01 9.24 -4.95
C ALA A 81 5.72 9.95 -4.48
N HIS A 82 4.96 9.35 -3.56
CA HIS A 82 3.81 10.02 -2.97
C HIS A 82 4.24 11.09 -1.97
N LEU A 83 5.18 10.79 -1.05
CA LEU A 83 5.70 11.74 -0.06
C LEU A 83 6.35 12.98 -0.69
N SER A 84 7.03 12.81 -1.84
CA SER A 84 7.64 13.93 -2.58
C SER A 84 6.63 14.83 -3.29
N ARG A 85 5.48 14.28 -3.73
CA ARG A 85 4.47 15.01 -4.52
C ARG A 85 3.28 15.52 -3.70
N CYS A 86 2.98 14.93 -2.55
CA CYS A 86 1.80 15.26 -1.79
C CYS A 86 1.92 16.59 -1.03
N ALA A 87 0.77 17.24 -0.81
CA ALA A 87 0.67 18.46 -0.01
C ALA A 87 1.10 18.19 1.45
N ALA A 88 1.56 19.22 2.15
CA ALA A 88 2.10 19.08 3.51
C ALA A 88 1.11 18.41 4.49
N GLU A 89 -0.18 18.65 4.31
CA GLU A 89 -1.28 18.05 5.10
C GLU A 89 -1.42 16.52 4.91
N HIS A 90 -1.05 15.98 3.75
CA HIS A 90 -1.12 14.54 3.44
C HIS A 90 0.17 13.80 3.78
N ARG A 91 1.26 14.52 4.07
CA ARG A 91 2.55 13.91 4.45
C ARG A 91 2.47 13.14 5.75
N LEU A 92 1.73 13.65 6.74
CA LEU A 92 1.61 12.99 8.04
C LEU A 92 0.94 11.61 7.92
N PRO A 93 -0.22 11.45 7.25
CA PRO A 93 -0.79 10.13 6.95
C PRO A 93 0.18 9.18 6.24
N ALA A 94 0.92 9.66 5.24
CA ALA A 94 1.89 8.85 4.50
C ALA A 94 3.10 8.42 5.37
N LEU A 95 3.57 9.28 6.28
CA LEU A 95 4.60 8.94 7.25
C LEU A 95 4.12 7.89 8.27
N TYR A 96 2.84 7.96 8.68
CA TYR A 96 2.26 6.90 9.52
C TYR A 96 2.19 5.56 8.80
N LEU A 97 1.94 5.56 7.49
CA LEU A 97 2.00 4.33 6.71
C LEU A 97 3.43 3.78 6.62
N LEU A 98 4.43 4.63 6.36
CA LEU A 98 5.84 4.23 6.35
C LEU A 98 6.24 3.58 7.68
N ASP A 99 5.90 4.24 8.79
CA ASP A 99 6.14 3.74 10.15
C ASP A 99 5.43 2.41 10.41
N SER A 100 4.17 2.27 9.99
CA SER A 100 3.41 1.03 10.09
C SER A 100 4.04 -0.11 9.29
N ILE A 101 4.51 0.13 8.07
CA ILE A 101 5.20 -0.87 7.25
C ILE A 101 6.52 -1.26 7.92
N ALA A 102 7.32 -0.29 8.37
CA ALA A 102 8.59 -0.56 9.04
C ALA A 102 8.41 -1.39 10.32
N LYS A 103 7.39 -1.07 11.13
CA LYS A 103 7.10 -1.77 12.39
C LYS A 103 6.49 -3.15 12.21
N ASN A 104 5.52 -3.29 11.30
CA ASN A 104 4.69 -4.48 11.21
C ASN A 104 5.14 -5.47 10.12
N VAL A 105 5.80 -4.96 9.06
CA VAL A 105 6.31 -5.79 7.97
C VAL A 105 7.83 -5.92 8.07
N GLY A 106 8.53 -4.78 8.21
CA GLY A 106 9.98 -4.75 8.34
C GLY A 106 10.71 -5.43 7.17
N GLY A 107 11.77 -6.18 7.47
CA GLY A 107 12.47 -7.01 6.50
C GLY A 107 13.06 -6.22 5.33
N ALA A 108 12.62 -6.53 4.11
CA ALA A 108 13.09 -5.88 2.87
C ALA A 108 12.82 -4.37 2.83
N TYR A 109 11.86 -3.86 3.62
CA TYR A 109 11.52 -2.44 3.66
C TYR A 109 12.48 -1.58 4.48
N LEU A 110 13.10 -2.14 5.53
CA LEU A 110 14.00 -1.38 6.40
C LEU A 110 15.23 -0.80 5.68
N PRO A 111 15.98 -1.57 4.85
CA PRO A 111 17.11 -1.01 4.12
C PRO A 111 16.66 -0.01 3.04
N LEU A 112 15.46 -0.18 2.46
CA LEU A 112 14.92 0.74 1.46
C LEU A 112 14.60 2.11 2.08
N PHE A 113 13.87 2.14 3.19
CA PHE A 113 13.53 3.39 3.89
C PHE A 113 14.73 4.07 4.57
N SER A 114 15.80 3.33 4.84
CA SER A 114 17.04 3.91 5.39
C SER A 114 17.97 4.47 4.32
N SER A 115 17.77 4.10 3.05
CA SER A 115 18.60 4.51 1.92
C SER A 115 18.04 5.71 1.15
N SER A 116 16.83 6.18 1.50
CA SER A 116 16.15 7.30 0.86
C SER A 116 16.35 8.63 1.60
#